data_AF-A0A959B4F3-F1
#
_entry.id   AF-A0A959B4F3-F1
#
_cell.length_a   1.000
_cell.length_b   1.000
_cell.length_c   1.000
_cell.angle_alpha   90.00
_cell.angle_beta   90.00
_cell.angle_gamma   90.00
#
_symmetry.space_group_name_H-M   'P 1'
#
loop_
_entity.id
_entity.type
_entity.pdbx_description
1 polymer ?
#
loop_
_entity_poly.entity_id
_entity_poly.type
_entity_poly.pdbx_seq_one_letter_code
_entity_poly.pdbx_strand_id
1 'polypeptide(L)'
;SGINHGSNASINIIYSGTMSAAMEASLEGIPSIGFSLLDYSHNASFAASKAFIRQIMEWVLTNGMETGSLLNVNIPNLPADEIKGLKVCRQADARWVEEFTEAVDPRGQKYYWLTGRFVNDDKGEDTDISALEKGFISIVPSMHDLTNYRAMGGLKGLEAS
;
A
#
# COMPACT_ATOMS: atom_id res chain seq x y z
N SER A 1 -9.92 4.09 -6.57
CA SER A 1 -10.41 3.01 -5.68
C SER A 1 -10.25 3.44 -4.22
N GLY A 2 -11.18 3.12 -3.32
CA GLY A 2 -11.14 3.51 -1.89
C GLY A 2 -12.28 4.46 -1.47
N ILE A 3 -12.22 5.08 -0.29
CA ILE A 3 -11.14 5.05 0.70
C ILE A 3 -11.22 3.77 1.55
N ASN A 4 -10.14 2.99 1.60
CA ASN A 4 -10.08 1.77 2.40
C ASN A 4 -10.04 2.06 3.91
N HIS A 5 -10.69 1.21 4.71
CA HIS A 5 -10.48 1.15 6.15
C HIS A 5 -9.25 0.28 6.44
N GLY A 6 -8.13 0.93 6.79
CA GLY A 6 -6.86 0.27 7.04
C GLY A 6 -5.81 0.53 5.96
N SER A 7 -4.54 0.38 6.35
CA SER A 7 -3.38 0.66 5.51
C SER A 7 -3.15 -0.40 4.43
N ASN A 8 -2.80 0.06 3.23
CA ASN A 8 -2.27 -0.74 2.13
C ASN A 8 -0.79 -0.41 1.83
N ALA A 9 -0.09 0.21 2.79
CA ALA A 9 1.33 0.54 2.67
C ALA A 9 2.21 -0.73 2.68
N SER A 10 3.41 -0.60 2.12
CA SER A 10 4.38 -1.69 1.98
C SER A 10 3.78 -2.92 1.27
N ILE A 11 4.13 -4.13 1.70
CA ILE A 11 3.72 -5.41 1.10
C ILE A 11 2.20 -5.60 1.01
N ASN A 12 1.42 -4.87 1.83
CA ASN A 12 -0.03 -4.96 1.84
C ASN A 12 -0.65 -4.57 0.48
N ILE A 13 0.05 -3.78 -0.34
CA ILE A 13 -0.37 -3.45 -1.71
C ILE A 13 -0.70 -4.69 -2.54
N ILE A 14 0.01 -5.81 -2.35
CA ILE A 14 -0.12 -7.04 -3.15
C ILE A 14 -1.43 -7.78 -2.82
N TYR A 15 -1.88 -7.71 -1.57
CA TYR A 15 -3.06 -8.42 -1.08
C TYR A 15 -4.31 -7.53 -1.05
N SER A 16 -4.18 -6.27 -1.45
CA SER A 16 -5.20 -5.25 -1.28
C SER A 16 -6.21 -5.27 -2.43
N GLY A 17 -7.47 -5.60 -2.14
CA GLY A 17 -8.55 -5.44 -3.11
C GLY A 17 -8.75 -3.98 -3.56
N THR A 18 -8.46 -3.00 -2.70
CA THR A 18 -8.48 -1.57 -3.09
C THR A 18 -7.46 -1.29 -4.18
N MET A 19 -6.24 -1.79 -4.03
CA MET A 19 -5.18 -1.61 -5.01
C MET A 19 -5.38 -2.49 -6.24
N SER A 20 -5.95 -3.70 -6.12
CA SER A 20 -6.32 -4.53 -7.28
C SER A 20 -7.27 -3.78 -8.20
N ALA A 21 -8.32 -3.14 -7.68
CA ALA A 21 -9.26 -2.38 -8.51
C ALA A 21 -8.61 -1.15 -9.20
N ALA A 22 -7.63 -0.50 -8.56
CA ALA A 22 -6.88 0.57 -9.21
C ALA A 22 -5.92 0.00 -10.27
N MET A 23 -5.25 -1.11 -9.98
CA MET A 23 -4.34 -1.79 -10.87
C MET A 23 -5.03 -2.26 -12.17
N GLU A 24 -6.27 -2.76 -12.10
CA GLU A 24 -7.04 -3.11 -13.30
C GLU A 24 -7.22 -1.92 -14.25
N ALA A 25 -7.54 -0.72 -13.74
CA ALA A 25 -7.62 0.48 -14.57
C ALA A 25 -6.25 0.87 -15.14
N SER A 26 -5.18 0.72 -14.35
CA SER A 26 -3.80 0.97 -14.79
C SER A 26 -3.37 0.03 -15.94
N LEU A 27 -3.83 -1.22 -15.96
CA LEU A 27 -3.55 -2.19 -17.03
C LEU A 27 -4.20 -1.78 -18.35
N GLU A 28 -5.37 -1.14 -18.28
CA GLU A 28 -6.08 -0.54 -19.42
C GLU A 28 -5.50 0.83 -19.83
N GLY A 29 -4.35 1.23 -19.27
CA GLY A 29 -3.69 2.49 -19.58
C GLY A 29 -4.36 3.72 -18.96
N ILE A 30 -5.27 3.55 -18.00
CA ILE A 30 -5.97 4.65 -17.34
C ILE A 30 -5.22 5.07 -16.07
N PRO A 31 -4.89 6.36 -15.87
CA PRO A 31 -4.37 6.85 -14.60
C PRO A 31 -5.27 6.49 -13.43
N SER A 32 -4.71 5.83 -12.43
CA SER A 32 -5.48 5.20 -11.35
C SER A 32 -4.83 5.42 -9.99
N ILE A 33 -5.66 5.56 -8.96
CA ILE A 33 -5.23 5.84 -7.59
C ILE A 33 -6.03 4.97 -6.62
N GLY A 34 -5.33 4.29 -5.73
CA GLY A 34 -5.90 3.65 -4.54
C GLY A 34 -5.69 4.51 -3.31
N PHE A 35 -6.77 4.80 -2.58
CA PHE A 35 -6.74 5.58 -1.35
C PHE A 35 -7.06 4.71 -0.13
N SER A 36 -6.27 4.86 0.93
CA SER A 36 -6.42 4.11 2.18
C SER A 36 -6.26 5.04 3.38
N LEU A 37 -7.08 4.86 4.41
CA LEU A 37 -6.95 5.56 5.69
C LEU A 37 -6.38 4.60 6.73
N LEU A 38 -5.43 5.05 7.55
CA LEU A 38 -4.83 4.28 8.66
C LEU A 38 -5.79 4.14 9.86
N ASP A 39 -7.03 3.78 9.59
CA ASP A 39 -8.06 3.51 10.57
C ASP A 39 -8.89 2.29 10.14
N TYR A 40 -8.84 1.24 10.95
CA TYR A 40 -9.54 -0.03 10.72
C TYR A 40 -10.97 -0.01 11.29
N SER A 41 -11.36 1.05 11.99
CA SER A 41 -12.69 1.19 12.59
C SER A 41 -13.78 1.30 11.53
N HIS A 42 -14.91 0.62 11.76
CA HIS A 42 -16.12 0.84 10.94
C HIS A 42 -16.65 2.28 11.03
N ASN A 43 -16.31 2.99 12.11
CA ASN A 43 -16.68 4.39 12.33
C ASN A 43 -15.56 5.37 11.99
N ALA A 44 -14.56 4.95 11.20
CA ALA A 44 -13.44 5.81 10.80
C ALA A 44 -13.95 7.11 10.16
N SER A 45 -13.33 8.23 10.54
CA SER A 45 -13.66 9.54 9.98
C SER A 45 -12.75 9.88 8.81
N PHE A 46 -13.33 10.05 7.64
CA PHE A 46 -12.60 10.44 6.43
C PHE A 46 -12.50 11.95 6.23
N ALA A 47 -12.96 12.75 7.21
CA ALA A 47 -13.09 14.20 7.04
C ALA A 47 -11.75 14.88 6.72
N ALA A 48 -10.68 14.53 7.44
CA ALA A 48 -9.34 15.08 7.23
C ALA A 48 -8.77 14.71 5.85
N SER A 49 -9.13 13.54 5.32
CA SER A 49 -8.63 13.02 4.04
C SER A 49 -9.15 13.78 2.81
N LYS A 50 -10.35 14.37 2.89
CA LYS A 50 -11.09 14.87 1.72
C LYS A 50 -10.32 15.93 0.93
N ALA A 51 -9.74 16.90 1.63
CA ALA A 51 -9.02 18.01 0.99
C ALA A 51 -7.78 17.51 0.24
N PHE A 52 -7.02 16.60 0.85
CA PHE A 52 -5.81 16.02 0.26
C PHE A 52 -6.13 15.09 -0.92
N ILE A 53 -7.18 14.27 -0.80
CA ILE A 53 -7.63 13.41 -1.93
C ILE A 53 -8.00 14.28 -3.13
N ARG A 54 -8.77 15.35 -2.90
CA ARG A 54 -9.14 16.30 -3.95
C ARG A 54 -7.90 16.92 -4.58
N GLN A 55 -6.96 17.40 -3.77
CA GLN A 55 -5.70 17.98 -4.25
C GLN A 55 -4.91 17.00 -5.14
N ILE A 56 -4.78 15.75 -4.73
CA ILE A 56 -4.07 14.71 -5.50
C ILE A 56 -4.79 14.42 -6.82
N MET A 57 -6.11 14.26 -6.79
CA MET A 57 -6.91 14.00 -7.99
C MET A 57 -6.84 15.16 -8.98
N GLU A 58 -6.98 16.40 -8.51
CA GLU A 58 -6.88 17.60 -9.36
C GLU A 58 -5.49 17.71 -9.99
N TRP A 59 -4.43 17.38 -9.25
CA TRP A 59 -3.08 17.36 -9.78
C TRP A 59 -2.92 16.31 -10.89
N VAL A 60 -3.41 15.09 -10.68
CA VAL A 60 -3.34 13.99 -11.68
C VAL A 60 -4.15 14.31 -12.92
N LEU A 61 -5.36 14.87 -12.78
CA LEU A 61 -6.19 15.28 -13.91
C LEU A 61 -5.53 16.39 -14.73
N THR A 62 -4.78 17.28 -14.08
CA THR A 62 -4.13 18.42 -14.75
C THR A 62 -2.82 18.02 -15.42
N ASN A 63 -2.01 17.19 -14.78
CA ASN A 63 -0.63 16.91 -15.21
C ASN A 63 -0.48 15.54 -15.89
N GLY A 64 -1.48 14.67 -15.79
CA GLY A 64 -1.37 13.29 -16.23
C GLY A 64 -0.42 12.45 -15.38
N MET A 65 -0.14 11.23 -15.86
CA MET A 65 0.65 10.19 -15.18
C MET A 65 1.44 9.36 -16.21
N GLU A 66 2.28 10.03 -17.02
CA GLU A 66 2.91 9.44 -18.21
C GLU A 66 3.87 8.26 -17.92
N THR A 67 4.51 8.23 -16.75
CA THR A 67 5.51 7.20 -16.38
C THR A 67 5.09 6.30 -15.22
N GLY A 68 3.86 6.45 -14.73
CA GLY A 68 3.32 5.61 -13.66
C GLY A 68 1.83 5.79 -13.56
N SER A 69 1.07 4.83 -14.10
CA SER A 69 -0.40 4.86 -14.18
C SER A 69 -1.11 4.38 -12.91
N LEU A 70 -0.38 4.06 -11.84
CA LEU A 70 -0.92 3.55 -10.58
C LEU A 70 -0.25 4.21 -9.37
N LEU A 71 -1.05 4.86 -8.52
CA LEU A 71 -0.61 5.39 -7.24
C LEU A 71 -1.24 4.63 -6.06
N ASN A 72 -0.42 4.22 -5.09
CA ASN A 72 -0.87 3.78 -3.76
C ASN A 72 -0.74 4.94 -2.77
N VAL A 73 -1.86 5.43 -2.26
CA VAL A 73 -1.92 6.56 -1.34
C VAL A 73 -2.45 6.12 0.01
N ASN A 74 -1.68 6.36 1.07
CA ASN A 74 -2.09 6.07 2.44
C ASN A 74 -2.10 7.35 3.28
N ILE A 75 -3.16 7.51 4.07
CA ILE A 75 -3.45 8.72 4.83
C ILE A 75 -3.36 8.39 6.31
N PRO A 76 -2.52 9.07 7.10
CA PRO A 76 -2.43 8.82 8.54
C PRO A 76 -3.74 9.24 9.22
N ASN A 77 -4.15 8.51 10.26
CA ASN A 77 -5.34 8.85 11.05
C ASN A 77 -5.03 9.97 12.04
N LEU A 78 -4.90 11.18 11.50
CA LEU A 78 -4.59 12.40 12.23
C LEU A 78 -5.61 13.50 11.92
N PRO A 79 -5.82 14.46 12.85
CA PRO A 79 -6.50 15.71 12.55
C PRO A 79 -5.89 16.42 11.33
N ALA A 80 -6.71 17.16 10.58
CA ALA A 80 -6.29 17.78 9.33
C ALA A 80 -5.13 18.78 9.51
N ASP A 81 -5.07 19.45 10.66
CA ASP A 81 -4.03 20.40 11.06
C ASP A 81 -2.73 19.74 11.55
N GLU A 82 -2.76 18.43 11.84
CA GLU A 82 -1.58 17.64 12.20
C GLU A 82 -0.95 16.91 11.00
N ILE A 83 -1.67 16.81 9.87
CA ILE A 83 -1.12 16.25 8.63
C ILE A 83 -0.11 17.23 8.04
N LYS A 84 1.16 16.81 8.00
CA LYS A 84 2.29 17.66 7.57
C LYS A 84 2.37 17.91 6.07
N GLY A 85 1.55 17.19 5.30
CA GLY A 85 1.44 17.33 3.85
C GLY A 85 1.59 16.01 3.10
N LEU A 86 1.87 16.12 1.80
CA LEU A 86 2.04 14.99 0.88
C LEU A 86 3.52 14.65 0.74
N LYS A 87 3.86 13.35 0.69
CA LYS A 87 5.22 12.90 0.45
C LYS A 87 5.26 11.76 -0.56
N VAL A 88 5.97 11.97 -1.66
CA VAL A 88 6.30 10.91 -2.62
C VAL A 88 7.39 10.03 -2.03
N CYS A 89 7.20 8.72 -2.09
CA CYS A 89 8.04 7.73 -1.44
C CYS A 89 8.08 6.43 -2.24
N ARG A 90 9.05 5.56 -1.92
CA ARG A 90 9.04 4.17 -2.38
C ARG A 90 8.31 3.27 -1.37
N GLN A 91 7.92 2.09 -1.82
CA GLN A 91 7.43 1.03 -0.93
C GLN A 91 8.52 0.61 0.08
N ALA A 92 8.19 0.54 1.37
CA ALA A 92 9.07 -0.03 2.39
C ALA A 92 9.26 -1.54 2.19
N ASP A 93 10.47 -2.04 2.47
CA ASP A 93 10.74 -3.47 2.61
C ASP A 93 10.30 -3.97 4.00
N ALA A 94 9.02 -4.32 4.11
CA ALA A 94 8.41 -4.86 5.31
C ALA A 94 7.58 -6.09 4.99
N ARG A 95 7.40 -6.98 5.97
CA ARG A 95 6.70 -8.26 5.82
C ARG A 95 5.84 -8.58 7.01
N TRP A 96 4.80 -9.38 6.79
CA TRP A 96 4.10 -10.06 7.87
C TRP A 96 4.90 -11.30 8.26
N VAL A 97 5.24 -11.41 9.54
CA VAL A 97 5.73 -12.66 10.12
C VAL A 97 4.50 -13.41 10.63
N GLU A 98 4.16 -14.49 9.95
CA GLU A 98 3.00 -15.33 10.26
C GLU A 98 3.19 -16.05 11.61
N GLU A 99 2.13 -16.07 12.39
CA GLU A 99 2.04 -16.79 13.66
C GLU A 99 0.72 -17.56 13.66
N PHE A 100 0.70 -18.80 14.16
CA PHE A 100 -0.52 -19.59 14.24
C PHE A 100 -0.91 -19.80 15.69
N THR A 101 -2.09 -19.32 16.06
CA THR A 101 -2.66 -19.60 17.39
C THR A 101 -3.55 -20.83 17.28
N GLU A 102 -3.16 -21.94 17.91
CA GLU A 102 -3.97 -23.15 18.01
C GLU A 102 -5.14 -22.94 18.97
N ALA A 103 -6.33 -23.36 18.56
CA ALA A 103 -7.52 -23.41 19.39
C ALA A 103 -8.28 -24.72 19.13
N VAL A 104 -9.23 -25.05 20.03
CA VAL A 104 -10.02 -26.27 19.94
C VAL A 104 -11.49 -25.90 19.84
N ASP A 105 -12.19 -26.49 18.86
CA ASP A 105 -13.61 -26.25 18.66
C ASP A 105 -14.45 -27.00 19.72
N PRO A 106 -15.76 -26.73 19.84
CA PRO A 106 -16.62 -27.41 20.81
C PRO A 106 -16.74 -28.94 20.61
N ARG A 107 -16.26 -29.48 19.48
CA ARG A 107 -16.24 -30.91 19.14
C ARG A 107 -14.88 -31.55 19.41
N GLY A 108 -13.92 -30.81 19.97
CA GLY A 108 -12.58 -31.29 20.26
C GLY A 108 -11.62 -31.28 19.07
N GLN A 109 -12.00 -30.67 17.94
CA GLN A 109 -11.14 -30.56 16.76
C GLN A 109 -10.25 -29.32 16.84
N LYS A 110 -8.97 -29.49 16.50
CA LYS A 110 -8.02 -28.39 16.43
C LYS A 110 -8.32 -27.49 15.24
N TYR A 111 -8.21 -26.19 15.44
CA TYR A 111 -8.21 -25.19 14.38
C TYR A 111 -7.15 -24.12 14.69
N TYR A 112 -6.70 -23.39 13.67
CA TYR A 112 -5.62 -22.43 13.80
C TYR A 112 -6.09 -21.07 13.31
N TRP A 113 -5.88 -20.05 14.14
CA TRP A 113 -6.01 -18.66 13.72
C TRP A 113 -4.69 -18.23 13.09
N LEU A 114 -4.76 -17.81 11.82
CA LEU A 114 -3.67 -17.07 11.20
C LEU A 114 -3.61 -15.71 11.89
N THR A 115 -2.54 -15.53 12.65
CA THR A 115 -2.13 -14.28 13.27
C THR A 115 -0.82 -13.83 12.63
N GLY A 116 -0.32 -12.67 13.03
CA GLY A 116 1.00 -12.26 12.59
C GLY A 116 1.34 -10.89 13.12
N ARG A 117 2.61 -10.54 12.97
CA ARG A 117 3.12 -9.21 13.28
C ARG A 117 3.73 -8.58 12.04
N PHE A 118 3.41 -7.32 11.82
CA PHE A 118 4.05 -6.53 10.78
C PHE A 118 5.47 -6.17 11.23
N VAL A 119 6.47 -6.54 10.43
CA VAL A 119 7.89 -6.29 10.70
C VAL A 119 8.44 -5.42 9.59
N ASN A 120 8.87 -4.22 9.96
CA ASN A 120 9.56 -3.29 9.07
C ASN A 120 11.05 -3.25 9.43
N ASP A 121 11.89 -3.88 8.60
CA ASP A 121 13.35 -3.85 8.75
C ASP A 121 13.98 -2.70 7.93
N ASP A 122 13.17 -1.99 7.13
CA ASP A 122 13.60 -0.88 6.29
C ASP A 122 13.76 0.40 7.10
N LYS A 123 15.02 0.84 7.25
CA LYS A 123 15.39 2.07 7.96
C LYS A 123 15.43 3.30 7.04
N GLY A 124 15.00 3.17 5.78
CA GLY A 124 14.97 4.26 4.82
C GLY A 124 13.97 5.33 5.20
N GLU A 125 14.39 6.59 5.09
CA GLU A 125 13.51 7.74 5.37
C GLU A 125 12.61 8.12 4.18
N ASP A 126 12.87 7.53 3.02
CA ASP A 126 12.19 7.71 1.74
C ASP A 126 11.04 6.72 1.51
N THR A 127 10.66 5.97 2.55
CA THR A 127 9.62 4.94 2.50
C THR A 127 8.22 5.47 2.86
N ASP A 128 7.20 4.77 2.38
CA ASP A 128 5.81 5.02 2.75
C ASP A 128 5.56 4.88 4.25
N ILE A 129 6.12 3.85 4.91
CA ILE A 129 6.01 3.68 6.36
C ILE A 129 6.65 4.84 7.11
N SER A 130 7.89 5.25 6.76
CA SER A 130 8.56 6.42 7.36
C SER A 130 7.75 7.70 7.17
N ALA A 131 7.18 7.92 5.99
CA ALA A 131 6.34 9.09 5.73
C ALA A 131 5.10 9.13 6.63
N LEU A 132 4.39 7.99 6.75
CA LEU A 132 3.20 7.87 7.58
C LEU A 132 3.51 8.07 9.06
N GLU A 133 4.57 7.44 9.58
CA GLU A 133 5.02 7.60 10.97
C GLU A 133 5.40 9.05 11.29
N LYS A 134 5.94 9.78 10.30
CA LYS A 134 6.29 11.20 10.43
C LYS A 134 5.09 12.14 10.27
N GLY A 135 3.89 11.63 9.99
CA GLY A 135 2.66 12.42 9.86
C GLY A 135 2.42 12.98 8.45
N PHE A 136 3.03 12.40 7.42
CA PHE A 136 2.77 12.72 6.02
C PHE A 136 1.80 11.72 5.40
N ILE A 137 1.04 12.15 4.40
CA ILE A 137 0.35 11.26 3.47
C ILE A 137 1.39 10.66 2.53
N SER A 138 1.47 9.34 2.46
CA SER A 138 2.39 8.66 1.56
C SER A 138 1.78 8.50 0.17
N ILE A 139 2.58 8.75 -0.85
CA ILE A 139 2.24 8.57 -2.26
C ILE A 139 3.32 7.71 -2.90
N VAL A 140 3.00 6.46 -3.19
CA VAL A 140 3.91 5.52 -3.86
C VAL A 140 3.47 5.35 -5.31
N PRO A 141 4.27 5.76 -6.30
CA PRO A 141 4.11 5.33 -7.69
C PRO A 141 4.42 3.83 -7.78
N SER A 142 3.43 3.05 -8.18
CA SER A 142 3.51 1.59 -8.21
C SER A 142 3.44 1.05 -9.63
N MET A 143 3.95 -0.17 -9.80
CA MET A 143 3.91 -0.92 -11.05
C MET A 143 3.18 -2.25 -10.84
N HIS A 144 2.76 -2.88 -11.93
CA HIS A 144 2.17 -4.22 -11.94
C HIS A 144 3.14 -5.28 -12.49
N ASP A 145 4.22 -4.86 -13.16
CA ASP A 145 5.26 -5.76 -13.62
C ASP A 145 6.14 -6.20 -12.44
N LEU A 146 5.96 -7.45 -12.03
CA LEU A 146 6.69 -8.07 -10.91
C LEU A 146 8.02 -8.71 -11.36
N THR A 147 8.43 -8.52 -12.62
CA THR A 147 9.69 -9.04 -13.13
C THR A 147 10.87 -8.41 -12.38
N ASN A 148 11.68 -9.25 -11.71
CA ASN A 148 12.95 -8.80 -11.16
C ASN A 148 14.00 -8.71 -12.30
N TYR A 149 13.97 -7.61 -13.04
CA TYR A 149 14.87 -7.35 -14.17
C TYR A 149 16.37 -7.46 -13.79
N ARG A 150 16.73 -7.16 -12.54
CA ARG A 150 18.12 -7.29 -12.05
C ARG A 150 18.57 -8.74 -11.97
N ALA A 151 17.64 -9.68 -11.70
CA ALA A 151 17.94 -11.10 -11.60
C ALA A 151 18.09 -11.79 -12.96
N MET A 152 17.49 -11.24 -14.03
CA MET A 152 17.48 -11.86 -15.36
C MET A 152 18.88 -12.15 -15.90
N GLY A 153 19.83 -11.22 -15.71
CA GLY A 153 21.20 -11.38 -16.20
C GLY A 153 21.90 -12.63 -15.66
N GLY A 154 21.70 -12.95 -14.38
CA GLY A 154 22.27 -14.17 -13.76
C GLY A 154 21.58 -15.46 -14.19
N LEU A 155 20.28 -15.40 -14.53
CA LEU A 155 19.50 -16.57 -14.93
C LEU A 155 19.72 -16.98 -16.40
N LYS A 156 20.25 -16.10 -17.25
CA LYS A 156 20.61 -16.44 -18.64
C LYS A 156 21.58 -17.60 -18.78
N GLY A 157 22.35 -17.91 -17.73
CA GLY A 157 23.20 -19.11 -17.69
C GLY A 157 22.44 -20.42 -17.88
N LEU A 158 21.14 -20.47 -17.57
CA LEU A 158 20.30 -21.67 -17.77
C LEU A 158 20.07 -22.00 -19.25
N GLU A 159 20.11 -21.01 -20.14
CA GLU A 159 19.88 -21.17 -21.59
C GLU A 159 21.06 -21.87 -22.30
N ALA A 160 22.23 -21.94 -21.66
CA ALA A 160 23.44 -22.52 -22.22
C ALA A 160 23.61 -24.03 -21.92
N SER A 161 22.53 -24.69 -21.45
CA SER A 161 22.49 -26.12 -21.10
C SER A 161 22.06 -27.01 -22.27
#